data_AF-A0A4R2PS99-F1
#
_entry.id   AF-A0A4R2PS99-F1
#
_cell.length_a   1.000
_cell.length_b   1.000
_cell.length_c   1.000
_cell.angle_alpha   90.00
_cell.angle_beta   90.00
_cell.angle_gamma   90.00
#
_symmetry.space_group_name_H-M   'P 1'
#
loop_
_entity.id
_entity.type
_entity.pdbx_description
1 polymer ?
#
loop_
_entity_poly.entity_id
_entity_poly.type
_entity_poly.pdbx_seq_one_letter_code
_entity_poly.pdbx_strand_id
1 'polypeptide(L)'
;MARKMPATPARRRRLGRRPAARPAAPAAASAGALALVIATAGGWPGAAAQNVLMDEKTVLETCIRDHGDAGRCRCYLGVIKAEAGPELYEATVAYVAATFSGDAKAVDRVRQRFDLTAEREQAMVERLRAASATASEVCEAAARRQSGRDGGSR
;
A
#
# COMPACT_ATOMS: atom_id res chain seq x y z
N MET A 1 26.91 -44.75 -35.87
CA MET A 1 26.20 -46.05 -35.84
C MET A 1 24.96 -45.91 -34.96
N ALA A 2 23.85 -46.52 -35.39
CA ALA A 2 22.46 -46.20 -35.03
C ALA A 2 21.96 -46.80 -33.69
N ARG A 3 20.87 -46.20 -33.14
CA ARG A 3 19.57 -46.84 -32.79
C ARG A 3 18.66 -45.82 -32.06
N LYS A 4 17.61 -45.31 -32.73
CA LYS A 4 16.19 -45.75 -32.73
C LYS A 4 15.36 -45.27 -31.52
N MET A 5 14.45 -44.30 -31.76
CA MET A 5 13.25 -44.00 -30.94
C MET A 5 12.22 -45.16 -31.01
N PRO A 6 11.18 -45.18 -30.14
CA PRO A 6 9.88 -44.64 -30.56
C PRO A 6 9.06 -43.89 -29.47
N ALA A 7 8.07 -43.14 -29.97
CA ALA A 7 6.90 -42.58 -29.29
C ALA A 7 6.13 -43.64 -28.47
N THR A 8 5.32 -43.33 -27.45
CA THR A 8 3.96 -42.74 -27.57
C THR A 8 3.36 -42.36 -26.20
N PRO A 9 2.23 -41.61 -26.17
CA PRO A 9 1.66 -40.95 -25.00
C PRO A 9 0.59 -41.78 -24.28
N ALA A 10 0.42 -41.54 -22.97
CA ALA A 10 -0.72 -42.05 -22.22
C ALA A 10 -1.66 -40.92 -21.79
N ARG A 11 -2.72 -40.75 -22.58
CA ARG A 11 -4.02 -40.17 -22.17
C ARG A 11 -4.52 -40.89 -20.89
N ARG A 12 -5.11 -40.14 -19.93
CA ARG A 12 -6.57 -40.18 -19.66
C ARG A 12 -6.99 -39.29 -18.48
N ARG A 13 -7.86 -38.34 -18.84
CA ARG A 13 -8.87 -37.65 -18.02
C ARG A 13 -9.45 -38.51 -16.88
N ARG A 14 -9.67 -37.89 -15.71
CA ARG A 14 -10.96 -37.97 -15.01
C ARG A 14 -11.34 -36.60 -14.43
N LEU A 15 -12.32 -35.98 -15.11
CA LEU A 15 -13.24 -35.00 -14.54
C LEU A 15 -13.98 -35.69 -13.39
N GLY A 16 -13.62 -35.37 -12.15
CA GLY A 16 -14.42 -35.70 -10.98
C GLY A 16 -15.52 -34.67 -10.81
N ARG A 17 -16.74 -35.06 -11.19
CA ARG A 17 -17.99 -34.36 -10.87
C ARG A 17 -18.10 -34.13 -9.35
N ARG A 18 -18.55 -32.92 -9.00
CA ARG A 18 -19.13 -32.55 -7.69
C ARG A 18 -20.10 -33.62 -7.15
N PRO A 19 -20.24 -33.66 -5.82
CA PRO A 19 -21.57 -33.49 -5.25
C PRO A 19 -21.62 -32.26 -4.31
N ALA A 20 -22.71 -31.52 -4.45
CA ALA A 20 -23.15 -30.51 -3.50
C ALA A 20 -23.64 -31.19 -2.21
N ALA A 21 -23.34 -30.61 -1.04
CA ALA A 21 -24.23 -30.56 0.13
C ALA A 21 -23.53 -29.95 1.36
N ARG A 22 -23.81 -28.67 1.66
CA ARG A 22 -24.55 -28.23 2.86
C ARG A 22 -24.38 -26.70 3.03
N PRO A 23 -25.47 -25.93 3.01
CA PRO A 23 -25.46 -24.57 3.53
C PRO A 23 -25.56 -24.63 5.06
N ALA A 24 -24.57 -24.08 5.76
CA ALA A 24 -24.73 -23.71 7.15
C ALA A 24 -25.45 -22.35 7.18
N ALA A 25 -26.73 -22.37 7.55
CA ALA A 25 -27.49 -21.17 7.92
C ALA A 25 -27.53 -21.07 9.47
N PRO A 26 -28.01 -19.97 10.05
CA PRO A 26 -27.22 -18.82 10.47
C PRO A 26 -27.17 -18.74 12.00
N ALA A 27 -25.99 -18.50 12.57
CA ALA A 27 -25.91 -18.04 13.95
C ALA A 27 -26.14 -16.52 13.96
N ALA A 28 -27.31 -16.15 14.47
CA ALA A 28 -27.67 -14.78 14.80
C ALA A 28 -26.60 -14.15 15.69
N ALA A 29 -25.94 -13.12 15.17
CA ALA A 29 -25.31 -12.08 15.97
C ALA A 29 -25.99 -10.76 15.58
N SER A 30 -27.00 -10.43 16.38
CA SER A 30 -27.74 -9.18 16.32
C SER A 30 -26.82 -7.99 16.60
N ALA A 31 -27.11 -6.89 15.91
CA ALA A 31 -26.86 -5.52 16.33
C ALA A 31 -25.41 -5.01 16.31
N GLY A 32 -24.99 -4.58 15.12
CA GLY A 32 -23.89 -3.64 14.92
C GLY A 32 -23.84 -3.10 13.49
N ALA A 33 -24.98 -3.03 12.80
CA ALA A 33 -25.08 -2.48 11.45
C ALA A 33 -25.14 -0.95 11.52
N LEU A 34 -23.99 -0.32 11.76
CA LEU A 34 -23.75 1.02 11.22
C LEU A 34 -23.43 0.82 9.74
N ALA A 35 -24.48 1.00 8.95
CA ALA A 35 -24.50 0.88 7.52
C ALA A 35 -23.35 1.67 6.89
N LEU A 36 -22.32 0.94 6.47
CA LEU A 36 -21.37 1.40 5.47
C LEU A 36 -22.17 1.57 4.19
N VAL A 37 -22.57 2.81 3.89
CA VAL A 37 -23.16 3.19 2.61
C VAL A 37 -22.04 3.02 1.56
N ILE A 38 -21.91 1.81 1.06
CA ILE A 38 -21.15 1.50 -0.14
C ILE A 38 -22.01 2.04 -1.28
N ALA A 39 -21.74 3.29 -1.65
CA ALA A 39 -22.25 3.86 -2.88
C ALA A 39 -21.74 3.01 -4.05
N THR A 40 -22.66 2.23 -4.61
CA THR A 40 -22.50 1.54 -5.88
C THR A 40 -22.50 2.57 -7.00
N ALA A 41 -21.32 2.99 -7.44
CA ALA A 41 -21.11 3.62 -8.72
C ALA A 41 -19.74 3.21 -9.27
N GLY A 42 -19.75 2.28 -10.23
CA GLY A 42 -18.69 2.05 -11.22
C GLY A 42 -17.24 1.96 -10.75
N GLY A 43 -16.77 0.73 -10.50
CA GLY A 43 -15.34 0.43 -10.30
C GLY A 43 -15.08 -0.17 -8.93
N TRP A 44 -14.46 -1.35 -8.89
CA TRP A 44 -14.18 -2.03 -7.63
C TRP A 44 -13.28 -1.17 -6.72
N PRO A 45 -13.73 -0.73 -5.53
CA PRO A 45 -12.88 0.04 -4.61
C PRO A 45 -11.74 -0.82 -4.01
N GLY A 46 -11.75 -2.13 -4.25
CA GLY A 46 -10.74 -3.06 -3.72
C GLY A 46 -9.37 -2.92 -4.37
N ALA A 47 -9.28 -2.67 -5.68
CA ALA A 47 -7.97 -2.67 -6.37
C ALA A 47 -7.17 -1.39 -6.11
N ALA A 48 -7.83 -0.22 -6.15
CA ALA A 48 -7.17 1.06 -5.87
C ALA A 48 -6.68 1.10 -4.41
N ALA A 49 -7.54 0.76 -3.45
CA ALA A 49 -7.18 0.72 -2.03
C ALA A 49 -6.06 -0.30 -1.73
N GLN A 50 -6.06 -1.46 -2.37
CA GLN A 50 -4.97 -2.45 -2.24
C GLN A 50 -3.64 -1.92 -2.78
N ASN A 51 -3.66 -1.19 -3.91
CA ASN A 51 -2.45 -0.59 -4.45
C ASN A 51 -1.86 0.44 -3.49
N VAL A 52 -2.69 1.32 -2.89
CA VAL A 52 -2.22 2.31 -1.91
C VAL A 52 -1.56 1.64 -0.71
N LEU A 53 -2.15 0.56 -0.18
CA LEU A 53 -1.57 -0.17 0.96
C LEU A 53 -0.23 -0.82 0.61
N MET A 54 -0.07 -1.33 -0.61
CA MET A 54 1.20 -1.92 -1.07
C MET A 54 2.28 -0.85 -1.29
N ASP A 55 1.89 0.31 -1.82
CA ASP A 55 2.80 1.43 -2.00
C ASP A 55 3.21 2.02 -0.63
N GLU A 56 2.26 2.18 0.31
CA GLU A 56 2.53 2.61 1.70
C GLU A 56 3.51 1.65 2.39
N LYS A 57 3.30 0.35 2.23
CA LYS A 57 4.20 -0.68 2.76
C LYS A 57 5.61 -0.53 2.18
N THR A 58 5.73 -0.32 0.87
CA THR A 58 7.02 -0.15 0.19
C THR A 58 7.76 1.08 0.70
N VAL A 59 7.05 2.19 0.89
CA VAL A 59 7.62 3.42 1.46
C VAL A 59 8.06 3.19 2.91
N LEU A 60 7.23 2.53 3.72
CA LEU A 60 7.54 2.24 5.12
C LEU A 60 8.75 1.32 5.26
N GLU A 61 8.80 0.21 4.51
CA GLU A 61 9.92 -0.73 4.53
C GLU A 61 11.23 -0.09 4.09
N THR A 62 11.18 0.80 3.09
CA THR A 62 12.35 1.55 2.64
C THR A 62 12.81 2.56 3.69
N CYS A 63 11.90 3.33 4.28
CA CYS A 63 12.24 4.24 5.37
C CYS A 63 12.87 3.50 6.56
N ILE A 64 12.31 2.35 6.95
CA ILE A 64 12.85 1.54 8.06
C ILE A 64 14.24 1.02 7.73
N ARG A 65 14.47 0.58 6.50
CA ARG A 65 15.78 0.12 6.04
C ARG A 65 16.82 1.23 6.15
N ASP A 66 16.46 2.46 5.79
CA ASP A 66 17.39 3.58 5.70
C ASP A 66 17.61 4.28 7.07
N HIS A 67 16.57 4.35 7.91
CA HIS A 67 16.62 5.08 9.18
C HIS A 67 16.61 4.20 10.45
N GLY A 68 16.32 2.91 10.32
CA GLY A 68 16.34 1.94 11.43
C GLY A 68 15.23 2.09 12.47
N ASP A 69 14.22 2.95 12.23
CA ASP A 69 13.20 3.30 13.24
C ASP A 69 11.78 3.24 12.67
N ALA A 70 11.11 2.12 12.94
CA ALA A 70 9.73 1.89 12.51
C ALA A 70 8.72 2.84 13.15
N GLY A 71 8.95 3.29 14.40
CA GLY A 71 8.06 4.22 15.08
C GLY A 71 8.10 5.59 14.41
N ARG A 72 9.30 6.07 14.12
CA ARG A 72 9.53 7.33 13.39
C ARG A 72 8.97 7.27 11.97
N CYS A 73 9.28 6.23 11.20
CA CYS A 73 8.77 6.11 9.83
C CYS A 73 7.24 6.06 9.75
N ARG A 74 6.57 5.39 10.71
CA ARG A 74 5.09 5.42 10.80
C ARG A 74 4.56 6.81 11.15
N CYS A 75 5.23 7.51 12.07
CA CYS A 75 4.86 8.88 12.43
C CYS A 75 4.94 9.81 11.21
N TYR A 76 6.03 9.73 10.44
CA TYR A 76 6.21 10.54 9.23
C TYR A 76 5.11 10.29 8.20
N LEU A 77 4.81 9.02 7.89
CA LEU A 77 3.71 8.67 6.97
C LEU A 77 2.36 9.17 7.48
N GLY A 78 2.10 9.07 8.78
CA GLY A 78 0.86 9.57 9.40
C GLY A 78 0.70 11.09 9.24
N VAL A 79 1.76 11.86 9.47
CA VAL A 79 1.73 13.32 9.27
C VAL A 79 1.56 13.67 7.80
N ILE A 80 2.30 13.04 6.90
CA ILE A 80 2.18 13.27 5.45
C ILE A 80 0.75 12.97 4.96
N LYS A 81 0.12 11.90 5.47
CA LYS A 81 -1.26 11.55 5.14
C LYS A 81 -2.27 12.59 5.60
N ALA A 82 -2.07 13.15 6.79
CA ALA A 82 -2.93 14.19 7.34
C ALA A 82 -2.78 15.52 6.56
N GLU A 83 -1.56 15.90 6.22
CA GLU A 83 -1.24 17.16 5.54
C GLU A 83 -1.58 17.15 4.04
N ALA A 84 -1.30 16.05 3.35
CA ALA A 84 -1.51 15.96 1.89
C ALA A 84 -3.00 15.84 1.53
N GLY A 85 -3.84 15.33 2.44
CA GLY A 85 -5.23 14.98 2.17
C GLY A 85 -5.38 13.71 1.33
N PRO A 86 -6.56 13.07 1.36
CA PRO A 86 -6.76 11.74 0.80
C PRO A 86 -6.53 11.64 -0.72
N GLU A 87 -6.91 12.68 -1.48
CA GLU A 87 -6.76 12.67 -2.95
C GLU A 87 -5.30 12.75 -3.41
N LEU A 88 -4.49 13.55 -2.70
CA LEU A 88 -3.09 13.79 -3.05
C LEU A 88 -2.18 12.71 -2.48
N TYR A 89 -2.58 12.13 -1.35
CA TYR A 89 -1.81 11.10 -0.67
C TYR A 89 -1.65 9.83 -1.52
N GLU A 90 -2.71 9.36 -2.19
CA GLU A 90 -2.60 8.19 -3.06
C GLU A 90 -1.57 8.40 -4.19
N ALA A 91 -1.65 9.53 -4.90
CA ALA A 91 -0.70 9.86 -5.96
C ALA A 91 0.73 9.99 -5.43
N THR A 92 0.87 10.59 -4.24
CA THR A 92 2.17 10.80 -3.58
C THR A 92 2.83 9.47 -3.22
N VAL A 93 2.11 8.57 -2.55
CA VAL A 93 2.67 7.29 -2.11
C VAL A 93 3.01 6.41 -3.31
N ALA A 94 2.16 6.37 -4.34
CA ALA A 94 2.45 5.66 -5.59
C ALA A 94 3.69 6.22 -6.30
N TYR A 95 3.83 7.55 -6.35
CA TYR A 95 4.98 8.22 -6.97
C TYR A 95 6.29 7.94 -6.22
N VAL A 96 6.26 8.03 -4.88
CA VAL A 96 7.42 7.74 -4.04
C VAL A 96 7.81 6.26 -4.12
N ALA A 97 6.83 5.34 -4.07
CA ALA A 97 7.09 3.91 -4.21
C ALA A 97 7.70 3.57 -5.58
N ALA A 98 7.17 4.15 -6.66
CA ALA A 98 7.75 4.02 -8.00
C ALA A 98 9.19 4.57 -8.06
N THR A 99 9.46 5.70 -7.42
CA THR A 99 10.80 6.30 -7.35
C THR A 99 11.78 5.38 -6.61
N PHE A 100 11.38 4.79 -5.48
CA PHE A 100 12.21 3.85 -4.73
C PHE A 100 12.52 2.56 -5.49
N SER A 101 11.64 2.14 -6.41
CA SER A 101 11.89 0.97 -7.25
C SER A 101 13.01 1.19 -8.28
N GLY A 102 13.34 2.44 -8.60
CA GLY A 102 14.28 2.78 -9.68
C GLY A 102 13.76 2.48 -11.10
N ASP A 103 12.52 1.99 -11.25
CA ASP A 103 11.88 1.75 -12.55
C ASP A 103 11.28 3.05 -13.11
N ALA A 104 11.97 3.69 -14.05
CA ALA A 104 11.47 4.89 -14.74
C ALA A 104 10.09 4.65 -15.38
N LYS A 105 9.79 3.44 -15.86
CA LYS A 105 8.47 3.13 -16.43
C LYS A 105 7.39 3.06 -15.35
N ALA A 106 7.73 2.73 -14.10
CA ALA A 106 6.79 2.80 -12.98
C ALA A 106 6.39 4.25 -12.70
N VAL A 107 7.36 5.16 -12.71
CA VAL A 107 7.10 6.60 -12.55
C VAL A 107 6.21 7.12 -13.68
N ASP A 108 6.49 6.75 -14.94
CA ASP A 108 5.65 7.14 -16.07
C ASP A 108 4.23 6.59 -15.98
N ARG A 109 4.04 5.35 -15.51
CA ARG A 109 2.70 4.78 -15.26
C ARG A 109 1.95 5.55 -14.19
N VAL A 110 2.62 5.98 -13.12
CA VAL A 110 1.99 6.80 -12.06
C VAL A 110 1.61 8.17 -12.62
N ARG A 111 2.51 8.82 -13.37
CA ARG A 111 2.22 10.10 -14.02
C ARG A 111 0.99 10.03 -14.92
N GLN A 112 0.88 8.98 -15.73
CA GLN A 112 -0.28 8.75 -16.60
C GLN A 112 -1.55 8.43 -15.80
N ARG A 113 -1.46 7.62 -14.74
CA ARG A 113 -2.62 7.24 -13.92
C ARG A 113 -3.25 8.43 -13.20
N PHE A 114 -2.44 9.37 -12.71
CA PHE A 114 -2.91 10.51 -11.92
C PHE A 114 -2.92 11.83 -12.70
N ASP A 115 -2.64 11.78 -14.01
CA ASP A 115 -2.55 12.97 -14.86
C ASP A 115 -1.59 14.03 -14.26
N LEU A 116 -0.40 13.56 -13.84
CA LEU A 116 0.63 14.41 -13.27
C LEU A 116 1.38 15.11 -14.41
N THR A 117 0.93 16.33 -14.72
CA THR A 117 1.73 17.29 -15.48
C THR A 117 2.99 17.66 -14.68
N ALA A 118 4.02 18.18 -15.34
CA ALA A 118 5.24 18.64 -14.65
C ALA A 118 4.92 19.65 -13.53
N GLU A 119 3.97 20.55 -13.75
CA GLU A 119 3.50 21.53 -12.76
C GLU A 119 2.81 20.86 -11.57
N ARG A 120 1.91 19.89 -11.81
CA ARG A 120 1.21 19.16 -10.74
C ARG A 120 2.15 18.27 -9.95
N GLU A 121 3.09 17.63 -10.62
CA GLU A 121 4.15 16.85 -9.98
C GLU A 121 5.01 17.74 -9.09
N GLN A 122 5.45 18.91 -9.59
CA GLN A 122 6.25 19.83 -8.81
C GLN A 122 5.46 20.37 -7.60
N ALA A 123 4.20 20.73 -7.77
CA ALA A 123 3.33 21.15 -6.66
C ALA A 123 3.12 20.04 -5.62
N MET A 124 2.99 18.78 -6.07
CA MET A 124 2.90 17.61 -5.19
C MET A 124 4.21 17.41 -4.41
N VAL A 125 5.36 17.52 -5.07
CA VAL A 125 6.69 17.39 -4.44
C VAL A 125 6.93 18.53 -3.43
N GLU A 126 6.54 19.76 -3.75
CA GLU A 126 6.64 20.90 -2.83
C GLU A 126 5.76 20.70 -1.59
N ARG A 127 4.52 20.24 -1.77
CA ARG A 127 3.63 19.88 -0.65
C ARG A 127 4.21 18.75 0.19
N LEU A 128 4.76 17.72 -0.45
CA LEU A 128 5.42 16.63 0.26
C LEU A 128 6.64 17.11 1.06
N ARG A 129 7.43 18.04 0.51
CA ARG A 129 8.56 18.65 1.23
C ARG A 129 8.08 19.44 2.46
N ALA A 130 7.03 20.25 2.31
CA ALA A 130 6.44 20.98 3.43
C ALA A 130 5.91 20.02 4.51
N ALA A 131 5.16 18.98 4.11
CA ALA A 131 4.65 17.95 5.01
C ALA A 131 5.78 17.18 5.71
N SER A 132 6.90 16.93 5.01
CA SER A 132 8.08 16.26 5.57
C SER A 132 8.81 17.13 6.59
N ALA A 133 8.85 18.45 6.38
CA ALA A 133 9.39 19.40 7.37
C ALA A 133 8.53 19.37 8.65
N THR A 134 7.21 19.49 8.51
CA THR A 134 6.27 19.37 9.64
C THR A 134 6.41 18.01 10.34
N ALA A 135 6.51 16.92 9.59
CA ALA A 135 6.70 15.58 10.13
C ALA A 135 8.01 15.47 10.94
N SER A 136 9.09 16.08 10.45
CA SER A 136 10.37 16.10 11.15
C SER A 136 10.25 16.79 12.51
N GLU A 137 9.62 17.97 12.55
CA GLU A 137 9.40 18.71 13.79
C GLU A 137 8.53 17.91 14.78
N VAL A 138 7.40 17.37 14.33
CA VAL A 138 6.44 16.64 15.17
C VAL A 138 7.03 15.33 15.68
N CYS A 139 7.60 14.52 14.79
CA CYS A 139 8.06 13.17 15.12
C CYS A 139 9.38 13.18 15.88
N GLU A 140 10.30 14.12 15.61
CA GLU A 140 11.52 14.24 16.41
C GLU A 140 11.25 14.85 17.80
N ALA A 141 10.32 15.81 17.91
CA ALA A 141 9.91 16.32 19.22
C ALA A 141 9.27 15.21 20.08
N ALA A 142 8.47 14.33 19.47
CA ALA A 142 7.89 13.17 20.15
C ALA A 142 8.97 12.18 20.61
N ALA A 143 9.95 11.87 19.75
CA ALA A 143 11.07 10.98 20.09
C ALA A 143 11.91 11.52 21.26
N ARG A 144 12.23 12.83 21.26
CA ARG A 144 12.98 13.47 22.38
C ARG A 144 12.21 13.37 23.69
N ARG A 145 10.89 13.59 23.68
CA ARG A 145 10.04 13.46 24.88
C ARG A 145 9.99 12.03 25.44
N GLN A 146 9.99 11.01 24.58
CA GLN A 146 10.06 9.60 25.01
C GLN A 146 11.43 9.28 25.62
N SER A 147 12.52 9.66 24.96
CA SER A 147 13.88 9.41 25.48
C SER A 147 14.15 10.06 26.85
N GLY A 148 13.59 11.25 27.11
CA GLY A 148 13.69 11.92 28.41
C GLY A 148 12.81 11.28 29.49
N ARG A 149 11.74 10.56 29.12
CA ARG A 149 10.85 9.86 30.06
C ARG A 149 11.46 8.53 30.52
N ASP A 150 12.14 7.81 29.64
CA ASP A 150 12.77 6.52 29.96
C ASP A 150 14.12 6.66 30.69
N GLY A 151 14.80 7.81 30.55
CA GLY A 151 16.04 8.11 31.27
C GLY A 151 15.86 8.59 32.72
N GLY A 152 14.61 8.79 33.18
CA GLY A 152 14.26 9.38 34.47
C GLY A 152 13.88 8.38 35.57
N SER A 153 14.23 7.10 35.44
CA SER A 153 14.10 6.10 36.52
C SER A 153 15.47 5.66 36.99
N ARG A 154 16.02 6.37 37.97
CA ARG A 154 17.06 5.88 38.88
C ARG A 154 16.72 6.32 40.30
#